data_AF-A0A2D5VZC1-F1
#
_entry.id   AF-A0A2D5VZC1-F1
#
_cell.length_a   1.000
_cell.length_b   1.000
_cell.length_c   1.000
_cell.angle_alpha   90.00
_cell.angle_beta   90.00
_cell.angle_gamma   90.00
#
_symmetry.space_group_name_H-M   'P 1'
#
loop_
_entity.id
_entity.type
_entity.pdbx_description
1 polymer ?
#
loop_
_entity_poly.entity_id
_entity_poly.type
_entity_poly.pdbx_seq_one_letter_code
_entity_poly.pdbx_strand_id
1 'polypeptide(L)'
;MKRVVIVSKSSEVSDQIVAQAIEQRLQSQGHVVFRDLDAESNMLWAKSVMDQIHQADLLVPLLSKAAASSEHLAYQIETAHDTAQKHSGKPAIIPCLIQWVGPIPEPLGGLLAPIHHLLWEDEQDTEKLLEDIETRIRSLEDIGSATPTRIQPGLRLMPKAAPKPKPMRIDFEKQGLPKGPLPLEPIGGAVPLHSEFYIQRQVDRDFKDALTRYDSIVLVKGPRQIGKTSLLARGLQMSRERGAKVALTDFQKFNACHLADVNSFYLSLAESLADQLDLDVLPADVWDERRGPNVNFERFIRKEVLDHMHAPLVWGLDEVDRLFSCPFGSEVFGLFRSWHNERALDPESPWAGLTLCIAYATEAHLFISDMNQSPFNVGTRLRLDDFDASQIEELNRRYGTPLKDSTDIAHFHQLLAGHPYLVRRGLHEMASRKTTLQEMTVKADKDDGLFGDHLRRILVVLAKDPQLTDVLKGVLAGKGCPDPESFYRLRSAGLIEGTSEQACRPRCELYRRFLQRHL
;
A
#
# COMPACT_ATOMS: atom_id res chain seq x y z
N MET A 1 1.33 0.10 -33.98
CA MET A 1 0.20 -0.58 -33.32
C MET A 1 0.60 -0.91 -31.88
N LYS A 2 -0.15 -0.40 -30.89
CA LYS A 2 0.12 -0.59 -29.46
C LYS A 2 -1.13 -1.17 -28.78
N ARG A 3 -0.93 -1.90 -27.68
CA ARG A 3 -2.02 -2.37 -26.81
C ARG A 3 -2.19 -1.41 -25.64
N VAL A 4 -3.36 -0.80 -25.55
CA VAL A 4 -3.67 0.24 -24.56
C VAL A 4 -4.78 -0.26 -23.65
N VAL A 5 -4.54 -0.19 -22.34
CA VAL A 5 -5.54 -0.50 -21.33
C VAL A 5 -6.00 0.80 -20.69
N ILE A 6 -7.31 1.06 -20.71
CA ILE A 6 -7.93 2.19 -20.02
C ILE A 6 -8.61 1.64 -18.78
N VAL A 7 -8.23 2.16 -17.61
CA VAL A 7 -8.88 1.86 -16.33
C VAL A 7 -9.59 3.10 -15.83
N SER A 8 -10.87 2.96 -15.50
CA SER A 8 -11.77 4.06 -15.19
C SER A 8 -12.87 3.58 -14.27
N LYS A 9 -13.51 4.48 -13.50
CA LYS A 9 -14.64 4.11 -12.67
C LYS A 9 -15.94 4.17 -13.49
N SER A 10 -16.63 3.04 -13.63
CA SER A 10 -17.85 2.96 -14.46
C SER A 10 -19.04 3.80 -13.94
N SER A 11 -19.06 4.08 -12.64
CA SER A 11 -20.08 4.93 -12.01
C SER A 11 -19.87 6.43 -12.23
N GLU A 12 -18.71 6.86 -12.71
CA GLU A 12 -18.35 8.27 -12.87
C GLU A 12 -18.51 8.72 -14.31
N VAL A 13 -19.44 9.64 -14.55
CA VAL A 13 -19.81 10.09 -15.89
C VAL A 13 -18.61 10.74 -16.62
N SER A 14 -17.87 11.62 -15.96
CA SER A 14 -16.69 12.27 -16.54
C SER A 14 -15.60 11.27 -16.93
N ASP A 15 -15.37 10.25 -16.09
CA ASP A 15 -14.42 9.17 -16.41
C ASP A 15 -14.86 8.41 -17.66
N GLN A 16 -16.16 8.12 -17.81
CA GLN A 16 -16.68 7.41 -18.98
C GLN A 16 -16.62 8.25 -20.27
N ILE A 17 -16.90 9.55 -20.19
CA ILE A 17 -16.77 10.48 -21.33
C ILE A 17 -15.33 10.47 -21.84
N VAL A 18 -14.37 10.66 -20.93
CA VAL A 18 -12.95 10.71 -21.28
C VAL A 18 -12.45 9.35 -21.76
N ALA A 19 -12.84 8.25 -21.11
CA ALA A 19 -12.47 6.90 -21.54
C ALA A 19 -12.95 6.59 -22.95
N GLN A 20 -14.19 6.96 -23.27
CA GLN A 20 -14.78 6.74 -24.58
C GLN A 20 -14.09 7.59 -25.67
N ALA A 21 -13.76 8.85 -25.36
CA ALA A 21 -13.03 9.71 -26.29
C ALA A 21 -11.64 9.14 -26.61
N ILE A 22 -10.90 8.69 -25.59
CA ILE A 22 -9.58 8.06 -25.75
C ILE A 22 -9.69 6.77 -26.57
N GLU A 23 -10.67 5.92 -26.24
CA GLU A 23 -10.91 4.67 -26.96
C GLU A 23 -11.14 4.91 -28.45
N GLN A 24 -12.10 5.79 -28.79
CA GLN A 24 -12.43 6.10 -30.18
C GLN A 24 -11.24 6.68 -30.95
N ARG A 25 -10.50 7.61 -30.33
CA ARG A 25 -9.33 8.23 -30.96
C ARG A 25 -8.24 7.21 -31.25
N LEU A 26 -7.86 6.40 -30.26
CA LEU A 26 -6.77 5.43 -30.40
C LEU A 26 -7.15 4.26 -31.33
N GLN A 27 -8.41 3.82 -31.32
CA GLN A 27 -8.90 2.82 -32.28
C GLN A 27 -8.86 3.35 -33.72
N SER A 28 -9.20 4.62 -33.95
CA SER A 28 -9.13 5.24 -35.28
C SER A 28 -7.69 5.29 -35.86
N GLN A 29 -6.68 5.20 -34.98
CA GLN A 29 -5.26 5.15 -35.32
C GLN A 29 -4.70 3.72 -35.38
N GLY A 30 -5.54 2.70 -35.24
CA GLY A 30 -5.16 1.30 -35.35
C GLY A 30 -4.51 0.70 -34.09
N HIS A 31 -4.69 1.33 -32.92
CA HIS A 31 -4.29 0.73 -31.64
C HIS A 31 -5.36 -0.26 -31.14
N VAL A 32 -4.94 -1.26 -30.36
CA VAL A 32 -5.85 -2.18 -29.68
C VAL A 32 -6.16 -1.59 -28.31
N VAL A 33 -7.40 -1.20 -28.08
CA VAL A 33 -7.84 -0.62 -26.81
C VAL A 33 -8.69 -1.61 -26.05
N PHE A 34 -8.34 -1.87 -24.80
CA PHE A 34 -9.17 -2.57 -23.83
C PHE A 34 -9.62 -1.57 -22.75
N ARG A 35 -10.94 -1.44 -22.56
CA ARG A 35 -11.52 -0.61 -21.50
C ARG A 35 -12.11 -1.52 -20.44
N ASP A 36 -11.64 -1.39 -19.21
CA ASP A 36 -12.30 -2.04 -18.08
C ASP A 36 -13.56 -1.24 -17.71
N LEU A 37 -14.72 -1.86 -17.90
CA LEU A 37 -16.03 -1.27 -17.62
C LEU A 37 -16.56 -1.62 -16.23
N ASP A 38 -15.79 -2.36 -15.41
CA ASP A 38 -16.20 -2.84 -14.07
C ASP A 38 -17.54 -3.62 -14.05
N ALA A 39 -18.05 -4.07 -15.20
CA ALA A 39 -19.44 -4.52 -15.38
C ALA A 39 -19.71 -5.99 -14.99
N GLU A 40 -18.68 -6.84 -14.95
CA GLU A 40 -18.81 -8.25 -14.56
C GLU A 40 -17.76 -8.60 -13.51
N SER A 41 -18.15 -8.97 -12.28
CA SER A 41 -17.18 -9.36 -11.24
C SER A 41 -17.03 -10.87 -11.18
N ASN A 42 -16.47 -11.53 -12.20
CA ASN A 42 -16.24 -12.98 -12.19
C ASN A 42 -14.76 -13.34 -12.40
N MET A 43 -14.39 -14.61 -12.20
CA MET A 43 -12.99 -15.06 -12.36
C MET A 43 -12.47 -14.93 -13.80
N LEU A 44 -13.34 -15.01 -14.82
CA LEU A 44 -12.95 -14.82 -16.21
C LEU A 44 -12.59 -13.36 -16.50
N TRP A 45 -13.41 -12.42 -16.03
CA TRP A 45 -13.11 -10.99 -16.05
C TRP A 45 -11.83 -10.69 -15.28
N ALA A 46 -11.69 -11.19 -14.05
CA ALA A 46 -10.52 -10.94 -13.21
C ALA A 46 -9.22 -11.40 -13.89
N LYS A 47 -9.25 -12.59 -14.52
CA LYS A 47 -8.14 -13.11 -15.31
C LYS A 47 -7.90 -12.28 -16.58
N SER A 48 -8.96 -11.89 -17.29
CA SER A 48 -8.88 -11.09 -18.51
C SER A 48 -8.22 -9.74 -18.25
N VAL A 49 -8.67 -8.99 -17.23
CA VAL A 49 -8.08 -7.71 -16.84
C VAL A 49 -6.58 -7.85 -16.56
N MET A 50 -6.19 -8.88 -15.84
CA MET A 50 -4.79 -9.16 -15.53
C MET A 50 -3.96 -9.46 -16.78
N ASP A 51 -4.48 -10.32 -17.66
CA ASP A 51 -3.81 -10.68 -18.91
C ASP A 51 -3.67 -9.45 -19.84
N GLN A 52 -4.67 -8.56 -19.86
CA GLN A 52 -4.59 -7.32 -20.63
C GLN A 52 -3.54 -6.37 -20.08
N ILE A 53 -3.47 -6.17 -18.76
CA ILE A 53 -2.45 -5.31 -18.13
C ILE A 53 -1.04 -5.87 -18.40
N HIS A 54 -0.84 -7.19 -18.27
CA HIS A 54 0.46 -7.81 -18.53
C HIS A 54 0.91 -7.69 -19.99
N GLN A 55 -0.03 -7.71 -20.94
CA GLN A 55 0.26 -7.61 -22.38
C GLN A 55 0.21 -6.17 -22.90
N ALA A 56 -0.10 -5.19 -22.06
CA ALA A 56 -0.26 -3.80 -22.45
C ALA A 56 1.09 -3.14 -22.75
N ASP A 57 1.11 -2.31 -23.79
CA ASP A 57 2.18 -1.34 -24.00
C ASP A 57 1.95 -0.08 -23.17
N LEU A 58 0.68 0.29 -22.94
CA LEU A 58 0.27 1.46 -22.18
C LEU A 58 -0.91 1.18 -21.25
N LEU A 59 -0.91 1.83 -20.09
CA LEU A 59 -2.04 1.92 -19.17
C LEU A 59 -2.41 3.39 -18.96
N VAL A 60 -3.67 3.73 -19.18
CA VAL A 60 -4.23 5.08 -19.00
C VAL A 60 -5.25 5.05 -17.86
N PRO A 61 -4.84 5.35 -16.61
CA PRO A 61 -5.77 5.46 -15.51
C PRO A 61 -6.46 6.83 -15.49
N LEU A 62 -7.79 6.81 -15.48
CA LEU A 62 -8.63 8.00 -15.29
C LEU A 62 -8.97 8.14 -13.81
N LEU A 63 -8.55 9.25 -13.21
CA LEU A 63 -8.54 9.48 -11.77
C LEU A 63 -9.44 10.66 -11.41
N SER A 64 -10.75 10.43 -11.36
CA SER A 64 -11.69 11.23 -10.57
C SER A 64 -11.52 10.98 -9.07
N LYS A 65 -12.14 11.81 -8.22
CA LYS A 65 -12.16 11.65 -6.75
C LYS A 65 -12.61 10.25 -6.32
N ALA A 66 -13.62 9.70 -6.98
CA ALA A 66 -14.12 8.36 -6.70
C ALA A 66 -13.15 7.27 -7.22
N ALA A 67 -12.61 7.43 -8.43
CA ALA A 67 -11.64 6.49 -9.00
C ALA A 67 -10.36 6.39 -8.17
N ALA A 68 -9.82 7.52 -7.70
CA ALA A 68 -8.62 7.54 -6.86
C ALA A 68 -8.83 6.90 -5.47
N SER A 69 -10.08 6.74 -5.05
CA SER A 69 -10.46 6.04 -3.81
C SER A 69 -10.83 4.56 -4.04
N SER A 70 -10.79 4.08 -5.29
CA SER A 70 -11.15 2.71 -5.65
C SER A 70 -9.99 1.74 -5.39
N GLU A 71 -10.22 0.75 -4.52
CA GLU A 71 -9.27 -0.32 -4.24
C GLU A 71 -8.93 -1.17 -5.47
N HIS A 72 -9.90 -1.37 -6.36
CA HIS A 72 -9.73 -2.16 -7.57
C HIS A 72 -8.81 -1.43 -8.55
N LEU A 73 -9.09 -0.15 -8.85
CA LEU A 73 -8.25 0.66 -9.73
C LEU A 73 -6.84 0.83 -9.15
N ALA A 74 -6.75 1.06 -7.83
CA ALA A 74 -5.45 1.15 -7.16
C ALA A 74 -4.61 -0.11 -7.38
N TYR A 75 -5.22 -1.29 -7.25
CA TYR A 75 -4.54 -2.56 -7.48
C TYR A 75 -4.18 -2.81 -8.96
N GLN A 76 -5.01 -2.35 -9.90
CA GLN A 76 -4.68 -2.43 -11.33
C GLN A 76 -3.49 -1.54 -11.67
N ILE A 77 -3.44 -0.32 -11.13
CA ILE A 77 -2.32 0.62 -11.31
C ILE A 77 -1.05 0.06 -10.66
N GLU A 78 -1.15 -0.47 -9.43
CA GLU A 78 -0.04 -1.15 -8.74
C GLU A 78 0.47 -2.34 -9.58
N THR A 79 -0.43 -3.17 -10.09
CA THR A 79 -0.10 -4.30 -10.96
C THR A 79 0.61 -3.83 -12.24
N ALA A 80 0.11 -2.77 -12.89
CA ALA A 80 0.70 -2.21 -14.08
C ALA A 80 2.10 -1.64 -13.79
N HIS A 81 2.26 -0.98 -12.65
CA HIS A 81 3.55 -0.49 -12.17
C HIS A 81 4.53 -1.65 -11.97
N ASP A 82 4.16 -2.66 -11.18
CA ASP A 82 4.99 -3.86 -10.96
C ASP A 82 5.33 -4.60 -12.25
N THR A 83 4.40 -4.63 -13.21
CA THR A 83 4.62 -5.21 -14.54
C THR A 83 5.63 -4.40 -15.34
N ALA A 84 5.49 -3.07 -15.36
CA ALA A 84 6.42 -2.14 -16.01
C ALA A 84 7.83 -2.30 -15.45
N GLN A 85 7.93 -2.46 -14.15
CA GLN A 85 9.17 -2.70 -13.45
C GLN A 85 9.85 -4.01 -13.90
N LYS A 86 9.07 -5.07 -14.19
CA LYS A 86 9.60 -6.37 -14.66
C LYS A 86 9.84 -6.44 -16.17
N HIS A 87 9.15 -5.61 -16.97
CA HIS A 87 9.14 -5.71 -18.43
C HIS A 87 9.66 -4.44 -19.11
N SER A 88 10.83 -3.95 -18.69
CA SER A 88 11.54 -2.83 -19.34
C SER A 88 10.66 -1.57 -19.53
N GLY A 89 9.84 -1.26 -18.53
CA GLY A 89 8.97 -0.07 -18.53
C GLY A 89 7.58 -0.26 -19.14
N LYS A 90 7.14 -1.50 -19.46
CA LYS A 90 5.80 -1.77 -20.03
C LYS A 90 4.83 -2.47 -19.06
N PRO A 91 3.58 -2.00 -18.91
CA PRO A 91 3.01 -0.86 -19.64
C PRO A 91 3.51 0.49 -19.14
N ALA A 92 3.70 1.43 -20.06
CA ALA A 92 3.92 2.83 -19.69
C ALA A 92 2.62 3.42 -19.13
N ILE A 93 2.69 4.05 -17.95
CA ILE A 93 1.51 4.57 -17.26
C ILE A 93 1.34 6.06 -17.61
N ILE A 94 0.13 6.46 -18.04
CA ILE A 94 -0.24 7.84 -18.37
C ILE A 94 -1.43 8.26 -17.51
N PRO A 95 -1.21 8.81 -16.29
CA PRO A 95 -2.30 9.20 -15.41
C PRO A 95 -3.04 10.42 -15.93
N CYS A 96 -4.36 10.34 -16.00
CA CYS A 96 -5.24 11.45 -16.33
C CYS A 96 -6.10 11.80 -15.11
N LEU A 97 -5.84 12.96 -14.52
CA LEU A 97 -6.60 13.51 -13.40
C LEU A 97 -7.88 14.16 -13.93
N ILE A 98 -9.04 13.70 -13.45
CA ILE A 98 -10.36 14.15 -13.92
C ILE A 98 -10.98 15.03 -12.84
N GLN A 99 -11.17 16.32 -13.15
CA GLN A 99 -11.77 17.32 -12.24
C GLN A 99 -11.12 17.34 -10.86
N TRP A 100 -9.79 17.24 -10.85
CA TRP A 100 -9.03 16.92 -9.65
C TRP A 100 -8.54 18.18 -8.92
N VAL A 101 -8.69 18.18 -7.59
CA VAL A 101 -8.14 19.22 -6.72
C VAL A 101 -7.49 18.57 -5.50
N GLY A 102 -6.23 18.91 -5.24
CA GLY A 102 -5.46 18.46 -4.07
C GLY A 102 -4.52 17.28 -4.35
N PRO A 103 -3.92 16.68 -3.30
CA PRO A 103 -2.99 15.56 -3.46
C PRO A 103 -3.73 14.25 -3.75
N ILE A 104 -3.11 13.37 -4.56
CA ILE A 104 -3.59 12.01 -4.82
C ILE A 104 -3.46 11.19 -3.52
N PRO A 105 -4.51 10.47 -3.08
CA PRO A 105 -4.46 9.66 -1.86
C PRO A 105 -3.48 8.49 -2.00
N GLU A 106 -2.86 8.10 -0.88
CA GLU A 106 -2.02 6.89 -0.83
C GLU A 106 -2.88 5.61 -0.93
N PRO A 107 -2.38 4.53 -1.57
CA PRO A 107 -1.00 4.35 -2.07
C PRO A 107 -0.74 4.90 -3.49
N LEU A 108 -1.77 5.41 -4.17
CA LEU A 108 -1.63 5.92 -5.54
C LEU A 108 -0.73 7.15 -5.62
N GLY A 109 -0.76 8.01 -4.60
CA GLY A 109 0.12 9.19 -4.50
C GLY A 109 1.59 8.83 -4.67
N GLY A 110 2.09 7.85 -3.91
CA GLY A 110 3.47 7.39 -4.01
C GLY A 110 3.82 6.77 -5.36
N LEU A 111 2.93 5.92 -5.89
CA LEU A 111 3.16 5.24 -7.18
C LEU A 111 3.18 6.20 -8.38
N LEU A 112 2.34 7.24 -8.33
CA LEU A 112 2.13 8.16 -9.44
C LEU A 112 2.95 9.45 -9.30
N ALA A 113 3.49 9.76 -8.12
CA ALA A 113 4.34 10.94 -7.89
C ALA A 113 5.48 11.13 -8.91
N PRO A 114 6.23 10.09 -9.34
CA PRO A 114 7.32 10.27 -10.30
C PRO A 114 6.84 10.40 -11.76
N ILE A 115 5.54 10.25 -12.03
CA ILE A 115 4.98 10.20 -13.38
C ILE A 115 4.29 11.54 -13.67
N HIS A 116 4.54 12.12 -14.84
CA HIS A 116 3.84 13.33 -15.25
C HIS A 116 2.33 13.06 -15.45
N HIS A 117 1.46 13.88 -14.85
CA HIS A 117 0.01 13.73 -14.94
C HIS A 117 -0.57 14.60 -16.07
N LEU A 118 -1.65 14.14 -16.69
CA LEU A 118 -2.49 14.97 -17.55
C LEU A 118 -3.71 15.41 -16.75
N LEU A 119 -4.23 16.61 -17.01
CA LEU A 119 -5.39 17.16 -16.33
C LEU A 119 -6.53 17.36 -17.34
N TRP A 120 -7.74 17.01 -16.91
CA TRP A 120 -8.99 17.29 -17.63
C TRP A 120 -9.98 17.91 -16.64
N GLU A 121 -10.41 19.15 -16.88
CA GLU A 121 -11.39 19.85 -16.03
C GLU A 121 -12.80 19.80 -16.66
N ASP A 122 -12.89 19.98 -17.97
CA ASP A 122 -14.14 19.94 -18.71
C ASP A 122 -13.98 19.47 -20.16
N GLU A 123 -15.09 19.41 -20.89
CA GLU A 123 -15.12 18.90 -22.28
C GLU A 123 -14.19 19.66 -23.24
N GLN A 124 -13.82 20.91 -22.96
CA GLN A 124 -12.92 21.71 -23.80
C GLN A 124 -11.47 21.19 -23.75
N ASP A 125 -11.09 20.53 -22.66
CA ASP A 125 -9.76 19.92 -22.51
C ASP A 125 -9.61 18.61 -23.28
N THR A 126 -10.72 18.02 -23.75
CA THR A 126 -10.73 16.67 -24.35
C THR A 126 -9.75 16.56 -25.52
N GLU A 127 -9.77 17.52 -26.45
CA GLU A 127 -8.91 17.45 -27.64
C GLU A 127 -7.42 17.56 -27.25
N LYS A 128 -7.10 18.48 -26.34
CA LYS A 128 -5.74 18.66 -25.82
C LYS A 128 -5.24 17.41 -25.08
N LEU A 129 -6.10 16.80 -24.26
CA LEU A 129 -5.79 15.56 -23.55
C LEU A 129 -5.45 14.43 -24.54
N LEU A 130 -6.22 14.29 -25.62
CA LEU A 130 -5.97 13.30 -26.66
C LEU A 130 -4.64 13.55 -27.37
N GLU A 131 -4.35 14.80 -27.74
CA GLU A 131 -3.06 15.18 -28.35
C GLU A 131 -1.86 14.87 -27.43
N ASP A 132 -1.99 15.13 -26.12
CA ASP A 132 -0.96 14.83 -25.13
C ASP A 132 -0.74 13.32 -24.98
N ILE A 133 -1.81 12.52 -24.96
CA ILE A 133 -1.72 11.05 -24.93
C ILE A 133 -1.01 10.52 -26.19
N GLU A 134 -1.39 11.00 -27.37
CA GLU A 134 -0.76 10.63 -28.63
C GLU A 134 0.72 11.00 -28.68
N THR A 135 1.06 12.18 -28.15
CA THR A 135 2.45 12.65 -28.06
C THR A 135 3.27 11.72 -27.18
N ARG A 136 2.71 11.26 -26.06
CA ARG A 136 3.36 10.26 -25.20
C ARG A 136 3.50 8.90 -25.89
N ILE A 137 2.46 8.45 -26.59
CA ILE A 137 2.51 7.19 -27.36
C ILE A 137 3.64 7.24 -28.40
N ARG A 138 3.76 8.34 -29.14
CA ARG A 138 4.85 8.56 -30.11
C ARG A 138 6.23 8.60 -29.45
N SER A 139 6.37 9.28 -28.32
CA SER A 139 7.66 9.32 -27.60
C SER A 139 8.15 7.95 -27.13
N LEU A 140 7.24 7.02 -26.84
CA LEU A 140 7.57 5.63 -26.51
C LEU A 140 8.02 4.81 -27.72
N GLU A 141 7.73 5.25 -28.93
CA GLU A 141 8.23 4.62 -30.17
C GLU A 141 9.70 5.00 -30.42
N ASP A 142 10.07 6.25 -30.11
CA ASP A 142 11.44 6.75 -30.28
C ASP A 142 12.43 6.12 -29.28
N ILE A 143 12.02 5.92 -28.02
CA ILE A 143 12.86 5.30 -26.98
C ILE A 143 13.23 3.84 -27.34
N GLY A 144 12.34 3.12 -28.05
CA GLY A 144 12.61 1.76 -28.52
C GLY A 144 13.69 1.64 -29.60
N SER A 145 14.12 2.76 -30.19
CA SER A 145 15.14 2.83 -31.26
C SER A 145 16.49 3.37 -30.79
N ALA A 146 16.58 3.89 -29.56
CA ALA A 146 17.82 4.44 -29.02
C ALA A 146 18.75 3.32 -28.57
N THR A 147 19.91 3.19 -29.23
CA THR A 147 21.03 2.39 -28.74
C THR A 147 21.42 2.88 -27.34
N PRO A 148 21.74 2.01 -26.37
CA PRO A 148 22.10 2.45 -25.03
C PRO A 148 23.24 3.45 -25.14
N THR A 149 22.98 4.70 -24.78
CA THR A 149 24.01 5.72 -24.80
C THR A 149 25.00 5.35 -23.72
N ARG A 150 26.17 4.87 -24.15
CA ARG A 150 27.30 4.57 -23.27
C ARG A 150 27.66 5.84 -22.53
N ILE A 151 27.27 5.93 -21.25
CA ILE A 151 27.71 7.01 -20.38
C ILE A 151 29.24 6.93 -20.34
N GLN A 152 29.91 7.95 -20.88
CA GLN A 152 31.35 8.08 -20.72
C GLN A 152 31.63 8.37 -19.25
N PRO A 153 32.49 7.60 -18.56
CA PRO A 153 32.88 7.91 -17.20
C PRO A 153 33.69 9.22 -17.24
N GLY A 154 33.12 10.30 -16.69
CA GLY A 154 33.87 11.56 -16.55
C GLY A 154 33.07 12.86 -16.49
N LEU A 155 31.80 12.89 -16.92
CA LEU A 155 30.98 14.12 -16.84
C LEU A 155 30.13 14.13 -15.57
N ARG A 156 30.77 14.42 -14.43
CA ARG A 156 30.04 14.88 -13.23
C ARG A 156 29.52 16.29 -13.51
N LEU A 157 28.21 16.43 -13.72
CA LEU A 157 27.53 17.70 -13.51
C LEU A 157 27.63 18.00 -12.02
N MET A 158 28.53 18.92 -11.64
CA MET A 158 28.54 19.45 -10.29
C MET A 158 27.29 20.33 -10.12
N PRO A 159 26.39 20.05 -9.16
CA PRO A 159 25.33 20.98 -8.84
C PRO A 159 25.97 22.27 -8.33
N LYS A 160 25.90 23.35 -9.11
CA LYS A 160 26.10 24.69 -8.56
C LYS A 160 25.01 24.90 -7.53
N ALA A 161 25.39 25.09 -6.27
CA ALA A 161 24.46 25.41 -5.20
C ALA A 161 23.56 26.59 -5.64
N ALA A 162 22.30 26.29 -5.95
CA ALA A 162 21.30 27.33 -6.07
C ALA A 162 21.15 27.98 -4.69
N PRO A 163 21.10 29.32 -4.58
CA PRO A 163 20.85 29.97 -3.30
C PRO A 163 19.54 29.40 -2.74
N LYS A 164 19.60 28.78 -1.56
CA LYS A 164 18.41 28.27 -0.86
C LYS A 164 17.40 29.43 -0.83
N PRO A 165 16.19 29.28 -1.43
CA PRO A 165 15.19 30.33 -1.36
C PRO A 165 15.00 30.67 0.12
N LYS A 166 15.06 31.97 0.46
CA LYS A 166 14.82 32.40 1.83
C LYS A 166 13.50 31.77 2.28
N PRO A 167 13.46 31.05 3.42
CA PRO A 167 12.24 30.44 3.89
C PRO A 167 11.20 31.55 4.00
N MET A 168 10.23 31.54 3.09
CA MET A 168 9.08 32.39 3.19
C MET A 168 8.30 31.81 4.35
N ARG A 169 8.38 32.45 5.53
CA ARG A 169 7.44 32.18 6.61
C ARG A 169 6.07 32.55 6.06
N ILE A 170 5.37 31.57 5.52
CA ILE A 170 3.92 31.62 5.48
C ILE A 170 3.54 31.42 6.94
N ASP A 171 3.34 32.54 7.64
CA ASP A 171 2.65 32.53 8.92
C ASP A 171 1.23 32.05 8.61
N PHE A 172 1.02 30.73 8.67
CA PHE A 172 -0.32 30.23 8.90
C PHE A 172 -0.71 30.80 10.26
N GLU A 173 -1.48 31.89 10.26
CA GLU A 173 -2.32 32.18 11.41
C GLU A 173 -2.95 30.84 11.76
N LYS A 174 -2.75 30.39 13.01
CA LYS A 174 -3.46 29.24 13.55
C LYS A 174 -4.95 29.60 13.56
N GLN A 175 -5.58 29.59 12.39
CA GLN A 175 -7.02 29.58 12.26
C GLN A 175 -7.43 28.35 13.05
N GLY A 176 -8.16 28.58 14.14
CA GLY A 176 -8.67 27.49 14.96
C GLY A 176 -9.33 26.46 14.07
N LEU A 177 -9.19 25.18 14.44
CA LEU A 177 -9.85 24.06 13.75
C LEU A 177 -11.28 24.49 13.34
N PRO A 178 -11.68 24.27 12.08
CA PRO A 178 -12.99 24.70 11.60
C PRO A 178 -14.06 24.21 12.57
N LYS A 179 -14.82 25.14 13.15
CA LYS A 179 -15.88 24.82 14.11
C LYS A 179 -17.13 24.41 13.33
N GLY A 180 -17.41 23.11 13.37
CA GLY A 180 -18.55 22.43 12.75
C GLY A 180 -18.29 20.92 12.76
N PRO A 181 -19.30 20.05 12.54
CA PRO A 181 -19.02 18.64 12.33
C PRO A 181 -18.07 18.51 11.15
N LEU A 182 -16.91 17.90 11.36
CA LEU A 182 -15.94 17.66 10.30
C LEU A 182 -16.64 16.85 9.18
N PRO A 183 -16.41 17.19 7.89
CA PRO A 183 -16.84 16.31 6.81
C PRO A 183 -16.30 14.90 7.08
N LEU A 184 -17.13 13.88 6.85
CA LEU A 184 -16.68 12.50 7.02
C LEU A 184 -15.43 12.27 6.17
N GLU A 185 -14.35 11.82 6.83
CA GLU A 185 -13.07 11.60 6.17
C GLU A 185 -13.19 10.53 5.07
N PRO A 186 -12.43 10.66 3.96
CA PRO A 186 -12.35 9.61 2.96
C PRO A 186 -11.93 8.27 3.58
N ILE A 187 -12.52 7.17 3.10
CA ILE A 187 -12.18 5.82 3.54
C ILE A 187 -11.14 5.23 2.59
N GLY A 188 -9.93 5.00 3.11
CA GLY A 188 -8.80 4.44 2.35
C GLY A 188 -7.49 4.75 3.06
N GLY A 189 -6.45 3.94 2.80
CA GLY A 189 -5.12 4.15 3.38
C GLY A 189 -5.07 4.15 4.92
N ALA A 190 -4.03 4.79 5.45
CA ALA A 190 -3.83 4.95 6.88
C ALA A 190 -4.80 6.00 7.47
N VAL A 191 -5.37 5.70 8.65
CA VAL A 191 -6.28 6.62 9.33
C VAL A 191 -5.50 7.81 9.88
N PRO A 192 -5.86 9.07 9.54
CA PRO A 192 -5.15 10.27 9.97
C PRO A 192 -4.94 10.33 11.49
N LEU A 193 -3.84 10.94 11.93
CA LEU A 193 -3.43 10.95 13.34
C LEU A 193 -4.50 11.52 14.28
N HIS A 194 -5.19 12.58 13.83
CA HIS A 194 -6.22 13.28 14.61
C HIS A 194 -7.65 12.84 14.26
N SER A 195 -7.80 11.76 13.51
CA SER A 195 -9.11 11.25 13.11
C SER A 195 -9.91 10.80 14.32
N GLU A 196 -11.12 11.34 14.46
CA GLU A 196 -12.10 10.87 15.44
C GLU A 196 -12.57 9.44 15.12
N PHE A 197 -12.31 8.92 13.92
CA PHE A 197 -12.74 7.58 13.51
C PHE A 197 -11.69 6.49 13.76
N TYR A 198 -10.61 6.80 14.48
CA TYR A 198 -9.66 5.79 14.94
C TYR A 198 -10.04 5.21 16.30
N ILE A 199 -10.23 3.89 16.34
CA ILE A 199 -10.45 3.15 17.57
C ILE A 199 -9.11 2.66 18.11
N GLN A 200 -8.74 3.16 19.29
CA GLN A 200 -7.59 2.63 20.03
C GLN A 200 -7.92 1.23 20.55
N ARG A 201 -7.00 0.29 20.33
CA ARG A 201 -7.06 -1.08 20.79
C ARG A 201 -6.02 -1.31 21.90
N GLN A 202 -6.04 -2.47 22.54
CA GLN A 202 -5.03 -2.81 23.55
C GLN A 202 -3.62 -2.77 22.96
N VAL A 203 -3.45 -3.24 21.71
CA VAL A 203 -2.18 -3.23 20.99
C VAL A 203 -1.59 -1.83 20.80
N ASP A 204 -2.40 -0.76 20.81
CA ASP A 204 -1.90 0.62 20.77
C ASP A 204 -1.11 0.97 22.04
N ARG A 205 -1.58 0.50 23.20
CA ARG A 205 -0.89 0.69 24.47
C ARG A 205 0.38 -0.15 24.51
N ASP A 206 0.28 -1.40 24.09
CA ASP A 206 1.42 -2.32 24.05
C ASP A 206 2.51 -1.78 23.10
N PHE A 207 2.12 -1.18 21.97
CA PHE A 207 3.04 -0.53 21.05
C PHE A 207 3.71 0.70 21.65
N LYS A 208 2.93 1.55 22.29
CA LYS A 208 3.44 2.71 23.03
C LYS A 208 4.44 2.28 24.11
N ASP A 209 4.13 1.24 24.86
CA ASP A 209 5.01 0.75 25.92
C ASP A 209 6.31 0.18 25.36
N ALA A 210 6.25 -0.56 24.25
CA ALA A 210 7.42 -1.06 23.53
C ALA A 210 8.34 0.07 23.04
N LEU A 211 7.76 1.11 22.44
CA LEU A 211 8.50 2.31 22.02
C LEU A 211 9.07 3.09 23.21
N THR A 212 8.36 3.12 24.34
CA THR A 212 8.83 3.80 25.56
C THR A 212 10.04 3.09 26.17
N ARG A 213 10.09 1.76 26.10
CA ARG A 213 11.23 0.96 26.53
C ARG A 213 12.38 0.94 25.52
N TYR A 214 12.19 1.59 24.37
CA TYR A 214 13.10 1.52 23.23
C TYR A 214 13.36 0.07 22.82
N ASP A 215 12.36 -0.80 22.80
CA ASP A 215 12.55 -2.21 22.38
C ASP A 215 13.28 -2.24 21.02
N SER A 216 14.25 -3.13 20.85
CA SER A 216 15.12 -3.13 19.65
C SER A 216 14.36 -3.44 18.36
N ILE A 217 13.47 -4.43 18.41
CA ILE A 217 12.60 -4.79 17.30
C ILE A 217 11.18 -4.89 17.85
N VAL A 218 10.25 -4.23 17.16
CA VAL A 218 8.82 -4.28 17.43
C VAL A 218 8.10 -4.74 16.16
N LEU A 219 7.49 -5.92 16.22
CA LEU A 219 6.85 -6.60 15.12
C LEU A 219 5.34 -6.32 15.15
N VAL A 220 4.84 -5.59 14.15
CA VAL A 220 3.42 -5.27 13.98
C VAL A 220 2.81 -6.20 12.94
N LYS A 221 2.22 -7.29 13.41
CA LYS A 221 1.67 -8.37 12.58
C LYS A 221 0.15 -8.25 12.45
N GLY A 222 -0.36 -8.44 11.23
CA GLY A 222 -1.79 -8.66 11.00
C GLY A 222 -2.16 -8.57 9.52
N PRO A 223 -3.32 -9.12 9.12
CA PRO A 223 -3.72 -9.18 7.71
C PRO A 223 -3.77 -7.80 7.06
N ARG A 224 -3.85 -7.76 5.73
CA ARG A 224 -4.06 -6.50 5.00
C ARG A 224 -5.29 -5.76 5.54
N GLN A 225 -5.21 -4.43 5.59
CA GLN A 225 -6.32 -3.54 5.97
C GLN A 225 -6.85 -3.67 7.42
N ILE A 226 -6.06 -4.26 8.32
CA ILE A 226 -6.33 -4.31 9.78
C ILE A 226 -5.87 -3.03 10.55
N GLY A 227 -5.22 -2.10 9.85
CA GLY A 227 -4.72 -0.84 10.41
C GLY A 227 -3.28 -0.87 10.91
N LYS A 228 -2.40 -1.70 10.32
CA LYS A 228 -0.95 -1.72 10.63
C LYS A 228 -0.28 -0.36 10.42
N THR A 229 -0.40 0.21 9.23
CA THR A 229 0.13 1.54 8.90
C THR A 229 -0.43 2.63 9.82
N SER A 230 -1.72 2.55 10.15
CA SER A 230 -2.38 3.47 11.09
C SER A 230 -1.76 3.40 12.50
N LEU A 231 -1.44 2.19 12.98
CA LEU A 231 -0.76 1.99 14.27
C LEU A 231 0.68 2.50 14.19
N LEU A 232 1.41 2.16 13.13
CA LEU A 232 2.79 2.57 12.89
C LEU A 232 2.91 4.10 12.88
N ALA A 233 2.10 4.79 12.08
CA ALA A 233 2.09 6.25 11.99
C ALA A 233 1.90 6.94 13.34
N ARG A 234 1.02 6.41 14.20
CA ARG A 234 0.79 6.94 15.56
C ARG A 234 1.97 6.72 16.49
N GLY A 235 2.55 5.52 16.46
CA GLY A 235 3.75 5.22 17.25
C GLY A 235 4.93 6.10 16.84
N LEU A 236 5.16 6.25 15.54
CA LEU A 236 6.18 7.12 14.98
C LEU A 236 5.95 8.59 15.39
N GLN A 237 4.71 9.09 15.30
CA GLN A 237 4.39 10.45 15.73
C GLN A 237 4.67 10.66 17.22
N MET A 238 4.24 9.73 18.07
CA MET A 238 4.50 9.78 19.50
C MET A 238 6.01 9.79 19.81
N SER A 239 6.81 9.00 19.07
CA SER A 239 8.26 8.99 19.22
C SER A 239 8.88 10.35 18.85
N ARG A 240 8.40 11.02 17.78
CA ARG A 240 8.83 12.39 17.45
C ARG A 240 8.52 13.38 18.58
N GLU A 241 7.32 13.31 19.14
CA GLU A 241 6.89 14.18 20.25
C GLU A 241 7.73 14.00 21.52
N ARG A 242 8.36 12.83 21.67
CA ARG A 242 9.29 12.51 22.77
C ARG A 242 10.76 12.83 22.46
N GLY A 243 11.03 13.43 21.31
CA GLY A 243 12.37 13.85 20.91
C GLY A 243 13.20 12.79 20.18
N ALA A 244 12.63 11.63 19.84
CA ALA A 244 13.30 10.65 19.00
C ALA A 244 13.37 11.13 17.54
N LYS A 245 14.45 10.78 16.85
CA LYS A 245 14.51 10.84 15.38
C LYS A 245 13.67 9.72 14.81
N VAL A 246 12.99 10.00 13.69
CA VAL A 246 12.04 9.05 13.11
C VAL A 246 12.21 9.00 11.60
N ALA A 247 12.36 7.79 11.08
CA ALA A 247 12.29 7.48 9.66
C ALA A 247 11.13 6.51 9.38
N LEU A 248 10.56 6.57 8.18
CA LEU A 248 9.56 5.63 7.69
C LEU A 248 9.97 5.17 6.29
N THR A 249 10.16 3.87 6.13
CA THR A 249 10.37 3.24 4.83
C THR A 249 9.11 2.48 4.48
N ASP A 250 8.45 2.93 3.43
CA ASP A 250 7.37 2.20 2.76
C ASP A 250 7.96 1.43 1.59
N PHE A 251 7.95 0.10 1.70
CA PHE A 251 8.54 -0.78 0.70
C PHE A 251 7.81 -0.77 -0.64
N GLN A 252 6.58 -0.25 -0.71
CA GLN A 252 5.86 -0.06 -1.98
C GLN A 252 6.52 1.00 -2.87
N LYS A 253 7.29 1.94 -2.29
CA LYS A 253 7.97 3.00 -3.05
C LYS A 253 9.19 2.53 -3.83
N PHE A 254 9.73 1.36 -3.50
CA PHE A 254 10.84 0.78 -4.24
C PHE A 254 10.32 0.27 -5.59
N ASN A 255 11.18 0.21 -6.59
CA ASN A 255 10.82 -0.24 -7.92
C ASN A 255 11.67 -1.48 -8.26
N ALA A 256 11.54 -2.09 -9.45
CA ALA A 256 12.33 -3.30 -9.72
C ALA A 256 13.82 -3.03 -9.80
N CYS A 257 14.27 -1.84 -10.22
CA CYS A 257 15.70 -1.57 -10.25
C CYS A 257 16.27 -1.43 -8.84
N HIS A 258 15.53 -0.83 -7.90
CA HIS A 258 15.94 -0.82 -6.50
C HIS A 258 15.88 -2.22 -5.86
N LEU A 259 14.94 -3.07 -6.28
CA LEU A 259 14.78 -4.45 -5.77
C LEU A 259 15.47 -5.51 -6.64
N ALA A 260 16.37 -5.12 -7.53
CA ALA A 260 17.02 -6.06 -8.46
C ALA A 260 18.04 -6.96 -7.74
N ASP A 261 18.80 -6.36 -6.82
CA ASP A 261 19.83 -7.03 -6.03
C ASP A 261 20.03 -6.30 -4.69
N VAL A 262 20.73 -6.95 -3.77
CA VAL A 262 20.92 -6.46 -2.40
C VAL A 262 21.71 -5.14 -2.34
N ASN A 263 22.63 -4.89 -3.28
CA ASN A 263 23.45 -3.69 -3.29
C ASN A 263 22.63 -2.49 -3.76
N SER A 264 21.91 -2.65 -4.87
CA SER A 264 20.97 -1.64 -5.38
C SER A 264 19.89 -1.29 -4.34
N PHE A 265 19.40 -2.31 -3.63
CA PHE A 265 18.43 -2.15 -2.55
C PHE A 265 18.99 -1.34 -1.39
N TYR A 266 20.13 -1.72 -0.83
CA TYR A 266 20.68 -1.01 0.31
C TYR A 266 21.12 0.40 -0.01
N LEU A 267 21.65 0.66 -1.20
CA LEU A 267 22.00 2.02 -1.62
C LEU A 267 20.74 2.90 -1.66
N SER A 268 19.67 2.42 -2.29
CA SER A 268 18.37 3.12 -2.35
C SER A 268 17.76 3.33 -0.95
N LEU A 269 17.90 2.34 -0.06
CA LEU A 269 17.42 2.41 1.31
C LEU A 269 18.22 3.43 2.13
N ALA A 270 19.55 3.45 1.97
CA ALA A 270 20.45 4.40 2.60
C ALA A 270 20.17 5.84 2.13
N GLU A 271 19.93 6.04 0.83
CA GLU A 271 19.58 7.34 0.25
C GLU A 271 18.27 7.85 0.83
N SER A 272 17.24 6.98 0.87
CA SER A 272 15.96 7.34 1.48
C SER A 272 16.08 7.71 2.97
N LEU A 273 16.95 7.04 3.70
CA LEU A 273 17.22 7.36 5.11
C LEU A 273 17.98 8.68 5.26
N ALA A 274 19.01 8.90 4.45
CA ALA A 274 19.81 10.12 4.46
C ALA A 274 18.93 11.35 4.22
N ASP A 275 18.06 11.28 3.22
CA ASP A 275 17.11 12.35 2.88
C ASP A 275 16.10 12.61 4.02
N GLN A 276 15.53 11.56 4.60
CA GLN A 276 14.54 11.70 5.69
C GLN A 276 15.14 12.26 6.98
N LEU A 277 16.40 11.96 7.23
CA LEU A 277 17.11 12.37 8.45
C LEU A 277 17.91 13.66 8.27
N ASP A 278 17.88 14.26 7.06
CA ASP A 278 18.62 15.47 6.69
C ASP A 278 20.12 15.33 6.97
N LEU A 279 20.71 14.22 6.50
CA LEU A 279 22.14 13.94 6.66
C LEU A 279 22.95 14.67 5.58
N ASP A 280 24.09 15.24 5.97
CA ASP A 280 25.01 15.91 5.05
C ASP A 280 25.80 14.92 4.16
N VAL A 281 25.87 13.64 4.56
CA VAL A 281 26.63 12.59 3.88
C VAL A 281 25.75 11.83 2.90
N LEU A 282 26.16 11.79 1.63
CA LEU A 282 25.53 10.95 0.62
C LEU A 282 26.04 9.51 0.77
N PRO A 283 25.16 8.50 0.79
CA PRO A 283 25.58 7.09 0.89
C PRO A 283 26.60 6.68 -0.16
N ALA A 284 26.45 7.17 -1.40
CA ALA A 284 27.37 6.90 -2.50
C ALA A 284 28.81 7.38 -2.26
N ASP A 285 29.02 8.38 -1.40
CA ASP A 285 30.36 8.91 -1.09
C ASP A 285 31.14 8.01 -0.11
N VAL A 286 30.43 7.23 0.72
CA VAL A 286 31.02 6.35 1.73
C VAL A 286 30.96 4.87 1.37
N TRP A 287 30.23 4.53 0.29
CA TRP A 287 30.10 3.18 -0.22
C TRP A 287 31.40 2.67 -0.84
N ASP A 288 31.93 1.53 -0.35
CA ASP A 288 33.17 0.94 -0.85
C ASP A 288 32.86 -0.37 -1.58
N GLU A 289 33.05 -0.40 -2.91
CA GLU A 289 32.78 -1.57 -3.75
C GLU A 289 33.61 -2.82 -3.38
N ARG A 290 34.68 -2.66 -2.58
CA ARG A 290 35.49 -3.78 -2.09
C ARG A 290 34.85 -4.50 -0.90
N ARG A 291 33.80 -3.92 -0.30
CA ARG A 291 33.06 -4.51 0.82
C ARG A 291 31.78 -5.17 0.34
N GLY A 292 31.34 -6.19 1.05
CA GLY A 292 30.02 -6.79 0.84
C GLY A 292 28.90 -5.77 1.13
N PRO A 293 27.74 -5.86 0.43
CA PRO A 293 26.63 -4.92 0.61
C PRO A 293 26.14 -4.78 2.05
N ASN A 294 26.02 -5.89 2.80
CA ASN A 294 25.65 -5.86 4.23
C ASN A 294 26.62 -4.99 5.06
N VAL A 295 27.93 -5.13 4.81
CA VAL A 295 28.97 -4.40 5.55
C VAL A 295 28.93 -2.91 5.22
N ASN A 296 28.70 -2.55 3.95
CA ASN A 296 28.53 -1.14 3.56
C ASN A 296 27.30 -0.53 4.24
N PHE A 297 26.16 -1.22 4.18
CA PHE A 297 24.93 -0.71 4.76
C PHE A 297 25.01 -0.60 6.29
N GLU A 298 25.49 -1.65 6.96
CA GLU A 298 25.70 -1.64 8.41
C GLU A 298 26.63 -0.49 8.84
N ARG A 299 27.74 -0.30 8.12
CA ARG A 299 28.67 0.78 8.41
C ARG A 299 28.02 2.14 8.23
N PHE A 300 27.23 2.34 7.16
CA PHE A 300 26.51 3.58 6.93
C PHE A 300 25.55 3.87 8.10
N ILE A 301 24.71 2.90 8.48
CA ILE A 301 23.79 3.06 9.62
C ILE A 301 24.55 3.34 10.92
N ARG A 302 25.59 2.58 11.22
CA ARG A 302 26.32 2.75 12.47
C ARG A 302 27.09 4.07 12.52
N LYS A 303 27.87 4.37 11.48
CA LYS A 303 28.85 5.47 11.45
C LYS A 303 28.27 6.79 11.02
N GLU A 304 27.37 6.80 10.04
CA GLU A 304 26.84 8.04 9.50
C GLU A 304 25.51 8.40 10.16
N VAL A 305 24.68 7.40 10.49
CA VAL A 305 23.37 7.62 11.09
C VAL A 305 23.43 7.66 12.63
N LEU A 306 23.84 6.57 13.28
CA LEU A 306 23.70 6.43 14.74
C LEU A 306 24.80 7.16 15.53
N ASP A 307 26.07 7.08 15.12
CA ASP A 307 27.19 7.75 15.82
C ASP A 307 27.03 9.30 15.88
N HIS A 308 26.31 9.88 14.92
CA HIS A 308 26.06 11.33 14.86
C HIS A 308 24.73 11.76 15.51
N MET A 309 23.96 10.82 16.06
CA MET A 309 22.67 11.12 16.68
C MET A 309 22.76 11.26 18.20
N HIS A 310 22.33 12.41 18.70
CA HIS A 310 22.17 12.67 20.14
C HIS A 310 20.81 12.20 20.70
N ALA A 311 20.00 11.54 19.88
CA ALA A 311 18.65 11.08 20.22
C ALA A 311 18.41 9.69 19.60
N PRO A 312 17.57 8.84 20.21
CA PRO A 312 17.26 7.53 19.66
C PRO A 312 16.56 7.66 18.30
N LEU A 313 16.80 6.68 17.42
CA LEU A 313 16.16 6.52 16.12
C LEU A 313 15.08 5.44 16.20
N VAL A 314 13.84 5.82 15.92
CA VAL A 314 12.74 4.88 15.69
C VAL A 314 12.48 4.81 14.18
N TRP A 315 12.73 3.65 13.60
CA TRP A 315 12.59 3.42 12.17
C TRP A 315 11.39 2.51 11.89
N GLY A 316 10.36 3.07 11.27
CA GLY A 316 9.21 2.31 10.78
C GLY A 316 9.49 1.69 9.41
N LEU A 317 9.20 0.41 9.27
CA LEU A 317 9.32 -0.36 8.05
C LEU A 317 7.92 -0.90 7.72
N ASP A 318 7.26 -0.37 6.68
CA ASP A 318 5.91 -0.75 6.27
C ASP A 318 5.90 -1.51 4.95
N GLU A 319 4.93 -2.41 4.77
CA GLU A 319 4.82 -3.29 3.59
C GLU A 319 6.10 -4.12 3.31
N VAL A 320 6.80 -4.50 4.37
CA VAL A 320 8.04 -5.32 4.34
C VAL A 320 7.83 -6.66 3.63
N ASP A 321 6.57 -7.10 3.52
CA ASP A 321 6.16 -8.28 2.77
C ASP A 321 6.74 -8.36 1.35
N ARG A 322 7.04 -7.21 0.73
CA ARG A 322 7.64 -7.17 -0.61
C ARG A 322 9.01 -7.86 -0.68
N LEU A 323 9.79 -7.80 0.40
CA LEU A 323 11.10 -8.44 0.48
C LEU A 323 11.04 -9.97 0.50
N PHE A 324 9.92 -10.57 0.90
CA PHE A 324 9.78 -12.03 0.92
C PHE A 324 9.85 -12.67 -0.46
N SER A 325 9.52 -11.91 -1.51
CA SER A 325 9.64 -12.35 -2.90
C SER A 325 11.02 -12.09 -3.51
N CYS A 326 11.89 -11.35 -2.82
CA CYS A 326 13.21 -10.98 -3.31
C CYS A 326 14.23 -12.08 -2.97
N PRO A 327 15.10 -12.50 -3.92
CA PRO A 327 16.11 -13.53 -3.65
C PRO A 327 17.05 -13.20 -2.48
N PHE A 328 17.31 -11.90 -2.25
CA PHE A 328 18.17 -11.39 -1.18
C PHE A 328 17.42 -11.05 0.12
N GLY A 329 16.10 -11.26 0.20
CA GLY A 329 15.30 -10.84 1.35
C GLY A 329 15.81 -11.44 2.68
N SER A 330 16.25 -12.70 2.66
CA SER A 330 16.84 -13.38 3.81
C SER A 330 18.12 -12.70 4.33
N GLU A 331 18.95 -12.14 3.46
CA GLU A 331 20.16 -11.41 3.83
C GLU A 331 19.83 -10.12 4.59
N VAL A 332 18.81 -9.39 4.13
CA VAL A 332 18.31 -8.16 4.77
C VAL A 332 17.76 -8.46 6.16
N PHE A 333 16.93 -9.49 6.27
CA PHE A 333 16.39 -9.92 7.56
C PHE A 333 17.48 -10.42 8.52
N GLY A 334 18.48 -11.14 8.00
CA GLY A 334 19.66 -11.54 8.76
C GLY A 334 20.41 -10.34 9.35
N LEU A 335 20.56 -9.27 8.57
CA LEU A 335 21.20 -8.04 9.01
C LEU A 335 20.38 -7.31 10.10
N PHE A 336 19.07 -7.20 9.95
CA PHE A 336 18.22 -6.59 11.00
C PHE A 336 18.30 -7.38 12.32
N ARG A 337 18.38 -8.72 12.22
CA ARG A 337 18.59 -9.58 13.39
C ARG A 337 19.97 -9.38 14.01
N SER A 338 21.03 -9.19 13.21
CA SER A 338 22.37 -9.00 13.76
C SER A 338 22.45 -7.74 14.61
N TRP A 339 21.83 -6.63 14.20
CA TRP A 339 21.77 -5.40 14.98
C TRP A 339 21.05 -5.58 16.33
N HIS A 340 19.99 -6.40 16.36
CA HIS A 340 19.31 -6.77 17.61
C HIS A 340 20.25 -7.50 18.57
N ASN A 341 21.02 -8.45 18.05
CA ASN A 341 21.98 -9.23 18.84
C ASN A 341 23.15 -8.35 19.31
N GLU A 342 23.70 -7.50 18.44
CA GLU A 342 24.78 -6.58 18.77
C GLU A 342 24.40 -5.63 19.88
N ARG A 343 23.18 -5.07 19.84
CA ARG A 343 22.66 -4.25 20.93
C ARG A 343 22.61 -4.98 22.27
N ALA A 344 22.28 -6.28 22.27
CA ALA A 344 22.23 -7.08 23.50
C ALA A 344 23.62 -7.42 24.05
N LEU A 345 24.62 -7.58 23.16
CA LEU A 345 25.99 -7.90 23.52
C LEU A 345 26.82 -6.67 23.92
N ASP A 346 26.56 -5.52 23.30
CA ASP A 346 27.21 -4.24 23.58
C ASP A 346 26.15 -3.12 23.76
N PRO A 347 25.59 -2.97 24.98
CA PRO A 347 24.55 -1.98 25.26
C PRO A 347 25.01 -0.52 25.16
N GLU A 348 26.32 -0.26 25.15
CA GLU A 348 26.88 1.09 24.97
C GLU A 348 27.16 1.40 23.49
N SER A 349 26.94 0.42 22.60
CA SER A 349 27.07 0.61 21.17
C SER A 349 25.98 1.56 20.62
N PRO A 350 26.22 2.18 19.45
CA PRO A 350 25.23 3.05 18.81
C PRO A 350 23.89 2.35 18.54
N TRP A 351 23.89 1.01 18.42
CA TRP A 351 22.69 0.20 18.22
C TRP A 351 21.69 0.29 19.36
N ALA A 352 22.12 0.65 20.58
CA ALA A 352 21.24 0.88 21.71
C ALA A 352 20.21 2.00 21.45
N GLY A 353 20.56 2.96 20.59
CA GLY A 353 19.68 4.03 20.14
C GLY A 353 18.70 3.63 19.03
N LEU A 354 18.76 2.42 18.48
CA LEU A 354 17.93 2.00 17.35
C LEU A 354 16.74 1.12 17.79
N THR A 355 15.55 1.50 17.35
CA THR A 355 14.32 0.70 17.40
C THR A 355 13.75 0.51 15.99
N LEU A 356 13.64 -0.75 15.54
CA LEU A 356 12.99 -1.11 14.28
C LEU A 356 11.52 -1.50 14.52
N CYS A 357 10.58 -0.80 13.89
CA CYS A 357 9.16 -1.16 13.89
C CYS A 357 8.78 -1.78 12.55
N ILE A 358 8.62 -3.10 12.50
CA ILE A 358 8.39 -3.86 11.27
C ILE A 358 6.91 -4.22 11.16
N ALA A 359 6.20 -3.61 10.22
CA ALA A 359 4.82 -3.94 9.89
C ALA A 359 4.76 -4.94 8.73
N TYR A 360 4.05 -6.06 8.94
CA TYR A 360 3.96 -7.12 7.94
C TYR A 360 2.63 -7.89 8.03
N ALA A 361 2.16 -8.40 6.89
CA ALA A 361 0.89 -9.11 6.76
C ALA A 361 1.03 -10.63 6.76
N THR A 362 2.12 -11.13 6.20
CA THR A 362 2.34 -12.54 5.97
C THR A 362 2.85 -13.28 7.19
N GLU A 363 2.59 -14.58 7.18
CA GLU A 363 3.30 -15.52 8.01
C GLU A 363 4.74 -15.65 7.52
N ALA A 364 5.61 -14.77 8.02
CA ALA A 364 7.02 -14.67 7.62
C ALA A 364 7.75 -16.03 7.58
N HIS A 365 7.34 -16.99 8.41
CA HIS A 365 7.89 -18.35 8.44
C HIS A 365 7.69 -19.16 7.15
N LEU A 366 6.72 -18.78 6.30
CA LEU A 366 6.50 -19.43 4.99
C LEU A 366 7.53 -19.02 3.94
N PHE A 367 8.11 -17.83 4.07
CA PHE A 367 8.98 -17.23 3.05
C PHE A 367 10.44 -17.17 3.48
N ILE A 368 10.72 -17.44 4.76
CA ILE A 368 12.04 -17.39 5.33
C ILE A 368 12.56 -18.82 5.48
N SER A 369 13.60 -19.14 4.71
CA SER A 369 14.21 -20.47 4.68
C SER A 369 14.79 -20.88 6.03
N ASP A 370 15.34 -19.94 6.80
CA ASP A 370 15.78 -20.16 8.18
C ASP A 370 15.22 -19.08 9.12
N MET A 371 14.13 -19.43 9.82
CA MET A 371 13.49 -18.53 10.76
C MET A 371 14.40 -18.15 11.94
N ASN A 372 15.41 -18.95 12.28
CA ASN A 372 16.38 -18.63 13.32
C ASN A 372 17.36 -17.53 12.90
N GLN A 373 17.43 -17.21 11.61
CA GLN A 373 18.26 -16.15 11.06
C GLN A 373 17.49 -14.87 10.77
N SER A 374 16.22 -14.76 11.18
CA SER A 374 15.40 -13.58 10.88
C SER A 374 14.96 -12.81 12.13
N PRO A 375 14.49 -11.56 11.99
CA PRO A 375 14.04 -10.76 13.11
C PRO A 375 12.65 -11.18 13.61
N PHE A 376 11.93 -12.05 12.88
CA PHE A 376 10.52 -12.35 13.13
C PHE A 376 10.26 -13.30 14.32
N ASN A 377 11.31 -13.84 14.93
CA ASN A 377 11.24 -14.63 16.17
C ASN A 377 11.84 -13.91 17.39
N VAL A 378 12.31 -12.67 17.25
CA VAL A 378 12.89 -11.84 18.32
C VAL A 378 12.07 -10.56 18.53
N GLY A 379 12.35 -9.85 19.63
CA GLY A 379 11.69 -8.59 19.95
C GLY A 379 10.23 -8.71 20.39
N THR A 380 9.55 -7.56 20.43
CA THR A 380 8.17 -7.44 20.92
C THR A 380 7.19 -7.70 19.78
N ARG A 381 6.35 -8.74 19.93
CA ARG A 381 5.35 -9.13 18.92
C ARG A 381 3.98 -8.58 19.26
N LEU A 382 3.47 -7.73 18.37
CA LEU A 382 2.18 -7.08 18.45
C LEU A 382 1.29 -7.60 17.35
N ARG A 383 0.15 -8.20 17.73
CA ARG A 383 -0.83 -8.70 16.79
C ARG A 383 -2.03 -7.76 16.75
N LEU A 384 -2.39 -7.35 15.54
CA LEU A 384 -3.61 -6.60 15.27
C LEU A 384 -4.74 -7.56 14.94
N ASP A 385 -5.79 -7.52 15.76
CA ASP A 385 -7.01 -8.27 15.56
C ASP A 385 -8.15 -7.37 15.05
N ASP A 386 -9.22 -8.02 14.60
CA ASP A 386 -10.47 -7.41 14.18
C ASP A 386 -11.18 -6.73 15.36
N PHE A 387 -12.10 -5.81 15.06
CA PHE A 387 -12.85 -5.10 16.08
C PHE A 387 -13.85 -6.01 16.79
N ASP A 388 -13.83 -5.98 18.12
CA ASP A 388 -14.89 -6.58 18.92
C ASP A 388 -16.19 -5.74 18.87
N ALA A 389 -17.27 -6.29 19.43
CA ALA A 389 -18.57 -5.61 19.44
C ALA A 389 -18.54 -4.24 20.15
N SER A 390 -17.75 -4.08 21.21
CA SER A 390 -17.63 -2.81 21.94
C SER A 390 -16.89 -1.75 21.13
N GLN A 391 -15.90 -2.16 20.35
CA GLN A 391 -15.16 -1.30 19.44
C GLN A 391 -16.01 -0.88 18.24
N ILE A 392 -16.84 -1.78 17.70
CA ILE A 392 -17.84 -1.44 16.68
C ILE A 392 -18.87 -0.46 17.24
N GLU A 393 -19.36 -0.69 18.45
CA GLU A 393 -20.35 0.19 19.10
C GLU A 393 -19.79 1.61 19.31
N GLU A 394 -18.56 1.73 19.80
CA GLU A 394 -17.88 3.02 19.95
C GLU A 394 -17.69 3.73 18.60
N LEU A 395 -17.28 2.99 17.57
CA LEU A 395 -17.14 3.56 16.23
C LEU A 395 -18.50 3.99 15.66
N ASN A 396 -19.55 3.20 15.88
CA ASN A 396 -20.92 3.51 15.50
C ASN A 396 -21.39 4.83 16.15
N ARG A 397 -21.09 5.06 17.43
CA ARG A 397 -21.38 6.34 18.11
C ARG A 397 -20.70 7.52 17.43
N ARG A 398 -19.42 7.38 17.03
CA ARG A 398 -18.66 8.42 16.32
C ARG A 398 -19.24 8.76 14.94
N TYR A 399 -19.88 7.79 14.29
CA TYR A 399 -20.62 8.00 13.04
C TYR A 399 -22.08 8.47 13.23
N GLY A 400 -22.49 8.80 14.46
CA GLY A 400 -23.86 9.28 14.74
C GLY A 400 -24.90 8.17 14.91
N THR A 401 -24.48 6.97 15.30
CA THR A 401 -25.34 5.83 15.65
C THR A 401 -26.26 5.37 14.50
N PRO A 402 -25.73 5.05 13.31
CA PRO A 402 -26.51 4.46 12.23
C PRO A 402 -27.07 3.06 12.59
N LEU A 403 -26.31 2.25 13.34
CA LEU A 403 -26.80 0.99 13.95
C LEU A 403 -27.56 1.33 15.24
N LYS A 404 -28.82 0.90 15.37
CA LYS A 404 -29.76 1.42 16.38
C LYS A 404 -29.70 0.70 17.72
N ASP A 405 -29.44 -0.59 17.71
CA ASP A 405 -29.44 -1.41 18.91
C ASP A 405 -28.36 -2.52 18.86
N SER A 406 -28.29 -3.32 19.93
CA SER A 406 -27.36 -4.44 20.03
C SER A 406 -27.59 -5.52 18.96
N THR A 407 -28.81 -5.63 18.44
CA THR A 407 -29.16 -6.59 17.39
C THR A 407 -28.57 -6.14 16.06
N ASP A 408 -28.67 -4.85 15.74
CA ASP A 408 -28.02 -4.27 14.57
C ASP A 408 -26.49 -4.44 14.63
N ILE A 409 -25.89 -4.19 15.80
CA ILE A 409 -24.44 -4.39 16.01
C ILE A 409 -24.06 -5.86 15.81
N ALA A 410 -24.84 -6.79 16.35
CA ALA A 410 -24.59 -8.23 16.19
C ALA A 410 -24.69 -8.67 14.71
N HIS A 411 -25.72 -8.21 13.99
CA HIS A 411 -25.86 -8.49 12.55
C HIS A 411 -24.74 -7.87 11.72
N PHE A 412 -24.35 -6.63 12.02
CA PHE A 412 -23.24 -5.95 11.34
C PHE A 412 -21.90 -6.65 11.61
N HIS A 413 -21.65 -7.05 12.86
CA HIS A 413 -20.49 -7.86 13.22
C HIS A 413 -20.53 -9.23 12.53
N GLN A 414 -21.67 -9.91 12.44
CA GLN A 414 -21.78 -11.18 11.71
C GLN A 414 -21.44 -11.01 10.23
N LEU A 415 -21.88 -9.92 9.61
CA LEU A 415 -21.63 -9.65 8.19
C LEU A 415 -20.14 -9.40 7.91
N LEU A 416 -19.47 -8.60 8.74
CA LEU A 416 -18.14 -8.05 8.47
C LEU A 416 -17.02 -8.60 9.37
N ALA A 417 -17.36 -9.43 10.36
CA ALA A 417 -16.47 -10.01 11.38
C ALA A 417 -15.57 -8.99 12.09
N GLY A 418 -16.03 -7.74 12.25
CA GLY A 418 -15.22 -6.70 12.88
C GLY A 418 -14.07 -6.17 12.04
N HIS A 419 -13.95 -6.55 10.76
CA HIS A 419 -12.85 -6.12 9.90
C HIS A 419 -12.74 -4.57 9.85
N PRO A 420 -11.65 -3.94 10.34
CA PRO A 420 -11.59 -2.49 10.57
C PRO A 420 -11.93 -1.64 9.35
N TYR A 421 -11.39 -2.02 8.18
CA TYR A 421 -11.71 -1.35 6.92
C TYR A 421 -13.18 -1.50 6.51
N LEU A 422 -13.73 -2.72 6.49
CA LEU A 422 -15.13 -2.96 6.11
C LEU A 422 -16.10 -2.28 7.08
N VAL A 423 -15.82 -2.35 8.39
CA VAL A 423 -16.62 -1.70 9.44
C VAL A 423 -16.66 -0.19 9.22
N ARG A 424 -15.49 0.45 9.02
CA ARG A 424 -15.45 1.90 8.74
C ARG A 424 -16.19 2.25 7.46
N ARG A 425 -16.02 1.48 6.38
CA ARG A 425 -16.71 1.71 5.10
C ARG A 425 -18.23 1.55 5.23
N GLY A 426 -18.69 0.53 5.95
CA GLY A 426 -20.10 0.31 6.29
C GLY A 426 -20.71 1.48 7.04
N LEU A 427 -20.10 1.86 8.17
CA LEU A 427 -20.61 2.94 9.02
C LEU A 427 -20.56 4.30 8.30
N HIS A 428 -19.49 4.57 7.54
CA HIS A 428 -19.36 5.79 6.74
C HIS A 428 -20.49 5.90 5.72
N GLU A 429 -20.75 4.85 4.94
CA GLU A 429 -21.81 4.87 3.93
C GLU A 429 -23.20 5.06 4.56
N MET A 430 -23.48 4.33 5.64
CA MET A 430 -24.75 4.46 6.35
C MET A 430 -24.95 5.88 6.91
N ALA A 431 -23.89 6.49 7.46
CA ALA A 431 -23.92 7.86 7.95
C ALA A 431 -24.05 8.90 6.82
N SER A 432 -23.28 8.75 5.75
CA SER A 432 -23.25 9.67 4.60
C SER A 432 -24.56 9.67 3.81
N ARG A 433 -25.12 8.48 3.52
CA ARG A 433 -26.31 8.32 2.68
C ARG A 433 -27.61 8.15 3.47
N LYS A 434 -27.53 8.12 4.81
CA LYS A 434 -28.66 7.87 5.72
C LYS A 434 -29.39 6.54 5.42
N THR A 435 -28.61 5.54 5.03
CA THR A 435 -29.08 4.19 4.66
C THR A 435 -29.24 3.30 5.89
N THR A 436 -30.25 2.43 5.89
CA THR A 436 -30.47 1.45 6.96
C THR A 436 -29.53 0.23 6.85
N LEU A 437 -29.36 -0.53 7.95
CA LEU A 437 -28.56 -1.76 7.94
C LEU A 437 -29.10 -2.78 6.92
N GLN A 438 -30.42 -2.87 6.80
CA GLN A 438 -31.09 -3.79 5.87
C GLN A 438 -30.77 -3.44 4.41
N GLU A 439 -30.94 -2.17 4.03
CA GLU A 439 -30.61 -1.69 2.68
C GLU A 439 -29.12 -1.86 2.36
N MET A 440 -28.23 -1.58 3.31
CA MET A 440 -26.80 -1.81 3.16
C MET A 440 -26.50 -3.29 2.93
N THR A 441 -27.10 -4.18 3.73
CA THR A 441 -26.86 -5.64 3.66
C THR A 441 -27.31 -6.22 2.32
N VAL A 442 -28.43 -5.74 1.76
CA VAL A 442 -28.93 -6.18 0.44
C VAL A 442 -27.98 -5.80 -0.71
N LYS A 443 -27.21 -4.73 -0.54
CA LYS A 443 -26.24 -4.25 -1.54
C LYS A 443 -24.80 -4.65 -1.21
N ALA A 444 -24.54 -5.29 -0.07
CA ALA A 444 -23.18 -5.46 0.44
C ALA A 444 -22.31 -6.35 -0.46
N ASP A 445 -22.87 -7.45 -0.93
CA ASP A 445 -22.20 -8.48 -1.74
C ASP A 445 -22.52 -8.37 -3.24
N LYS A 446 -22.98 -7.20 -3.69
CA LYS A 446 -23.20 -6.91 -5.11
C LYS A 446 -21.95 -6.31 -5.74
N ASP A 447 -21.76 -6.58 -7.03
CA ASP A 447 -20.65 -6.10 -7.85
C ASP A 447 -20.52 -4.57 -7.83
N ASP A 448 -21.62 -3.86 -7.98
CA ASP A 448 -21.74 -2.39 -7.90
C ASP A 448 -22.06 -1.90 -6.47
N GLY A 449 -22.02 -2.83 -5.52
CA GLY A 449 -22.37 -2.62 -4.12
C GLY A 449 -21.34 -1.84 -3.32
N LEU A 450 -21.66 -1.56 -2.06
CA LEU A 450 -20.81 -0.78 -1.15
C LEU A 450 -19.38 -1.33 -1.10
N PHE A 451 -19.22 -2.66 -1.04
CA PHE A 451 -17.91 -3.31 -0.94
C PHE A 451 -17.40 -3.82 -2.30
N GLY A 452 -18.05 -3.47 -3.42
CA GLY A 452 -17.77 -4.01 -4.75
C GLY A 452 -16.30 -3.91 -5.16
N ASP A 453 -15.67 -2.74 -4.99
CA ASP A 453 -14.24 -2.54 -5.33
C ASP A 453 -13.31 -3.44 -4.50
N HIS A 454 -13.63 -3.60 -3.22
CA HIS A 454 -12.88 -4.46 -2.32
C HIS A 454 -12.96 -5.94 -2.77
N LEU A 455 -14.18 -6.38 -3.07
CA LEU A 455 -14.50 -7.75 -3.44
C LEU A 455 -13.95 -8.10 -4.83
N ARG A 456 -14.03 -7.18 -5.79
CA ARG A 456 -13.37 -7.29 -7.10
C ARG A 456 -11.87 -7.46 -6.95
N ARG A 457 -11.21 -6.61 -6.14
CA ARG A 457 -9.77 -6.73 -5.87
C ARG A 457 -9.40 -8.13 -5.39
N ILE A 458 -10.22 -8.74 -4.52
CA ILE A 458 -10.00 -10.13 -4.07
C ILE A 458 -10.02 -11.11 -5.25
N LEU A 459 -10.98 -11.01 -6.17
CA LEU A 459 -11.02 -11.88 -7.36
C LEU A 459 -9.78 -11.71 -8.23
N VAL A 460 -9.32 -10.48 -8.44
CA VAL A 460 -8.11 -10.21 -9.25
C VAL A 460 -6.86 -10.79 -8.58
N VAL A 461 -6.76 -10.75 -7.25
CA VAL A 461 -5.68 -11.41 -6.50
C VAL A 461 -5.76 -12.94 -6.65
N LEU A 462 -6.96 -13.51 -6.52
CA LEU A 462 -7.18 -14.97 -6.65
C LEU A 462 -6.89 -15.47 -8.07
N ALA A 463 -7.23 -14.69 -9.09
CA ALA A 463 -6.97 -15.04 -10.49
C ALA A 463 -5.47 -15.24 -10.80
N LYS A 464 -4.57 -14.64 -10.01
CA LYS A 464 -3.11 -14.84 -10.13
C LYS A 464 -2.63 -16.18 -9.56
N ASP A 465 -3.42 -16.84 -8.71
CA ASP A 465 -3.06 -18.09 -8.05
C ASP A 465 -4.21 -19.11 -8.11
N PRO A 466 -4.28 -19.91 -9.20
CA PRO A 466 -5.31 -20.93 -9.38
C PRO A 466 -5.31 -21.98 -8.26
N GLN A 467 -4.13 -22.37 -7.76
CA GLN A 467 -4.01 -23.37 -6.71
C GLN A 467 -4.63 -22.87 -5.40
N LEU A 468 -4.29 -21.64 -5.00
CA LEU A 468 -4.86 -21.02 -3.80
C LEU A 468 -6.37 -20.77 -3.94
N THR A 469 -6.82 -20.49 -5.16
CA THR A 469 -8.25 -20.36 -5.48
C THR A 469 -9.00 -21.68 -5.27
N ASP A 470 -8.44 -22.80 -5.72
CA ASP A 470 -9.05 -24.12 -5.52
C ASP A 470 -9.10 -24.52 -4.04
N VAL A 471 -8.08 -24.17 -3.26
CA VAL A 471 -8.10 -24.34 -1.80
C VAL A 471 -9.24 -23.52 -1.18
N LEU A 472 -9.38 -22.25 -1.58
CA LEU A 472 -10.43 -21.38 -1.06
C LEU A 472 -11.84 -21.89 -1.42
N LYS A 473 -12.04 -22.45 -2.62
CA LYS A 473 -13.29 -23.16 -2.99
C LYS A 473 -13.59 -24.31 -2.03
N GLY A 474 -12.57 -25.07 -1.65
CA GLY A 474 -12.67 -26.10 -0.62
C GLY A 474 -13.15 -25.54 0.71
N VAL A 475 -12.54 -24.46 1.19
CA VAL A 475 -12.91 -23.79 2.45
C VAL A 475 -14.34 -23.25 2.41
N LEU A 476 -14.77 -22.67 1.29
CA LEU A 476 -16.14 -22.18 1.09
C LEU A 476 -17.18 -23.31 1.08
N ALA A 477 -16.76 -24.53 0.74
CA ALA A 477 -17.56 -25.75 0.82
C ALA A 477 -17.47 -26.45 2.20
N GLY A 478 -16.81 -25.83 3.19
CA GLY A 478 -16.66 -26.36 4.54
C GLY A 478 -15.55 -27.40 4.72
N LYS A 479 -14.65 -27.53 3.74
CA LYS A 479 -13.44 -28.36 3.88
C LYS A 479 -12.35 -27.55 4.59
N GLY A 480 -11.41 -28.24 5.25
CA GLY A 480 -10.19 -27.60 5.72
C GLY A 480 -9.23 -27.25 4.57
N CYS A 481 -8.19 -26.50 4.87
CA CYS A 481 -7.04 -26.35 3.97
C CYS A 481 -6.27 -27.67 3.86
N PRO A 482 -5.72 -28.00 2.67
CA PRO A 482 -5.01 -29.26 2.46
C PRO A 482 -3.61 -29.27 3.10
N ASP A 483 -3.00 -28.10 3.25
CA ASP A 483 -1.65 -27.94 3.77
C ASP A 483 -1.49 -26.63 4.57
N PRO A 484 -0.48 -26.54 5.46
CA PRO A 484 -0.23 -25.35 6.27
C PRO A 484 0.11 -24.10 5.45
N GLU A 485 0.82 -24.25 4.33
CA GLU A 485 1.24 -23.12 3.49
C GLU A 485 0.02 -22.39 2.93
N SER A 486 -0.91 -23.12 2.30
CA SER A 486 -2.16 -22.59 1.78
C SER A 486 -3.02 -21.94 2.86
N PHE A 487 -3.12 -22.56 4.05
CA PHE A 487 -3.85 -21.99 5.20
C PHE A 487 -3.29 -20.62 5.60
N TYR A 488 -1.99 -20.54 5.81
CA TYR A 488 -1.34 -19.32 6.24
C TYR A 488 -1.31 -18.23 5.16
N ARG A 489 -1.19 -18.61 3.87
CA ARG A 489 -1.30 -17.67 2.74
C ARG A 489 -2.70 -17.05 2.66
N LEU A 490 -3.76 -17.86 2.73
CA LEU A 490 -5.15 -17.36 2.73
C LEU A 490 -5.48 -16.51 3.96
N ARG A 491 -4.96 -16.89 5.14
CA ARG A 491 -5.14 -16.14 6.38
C ARG A 491 -4.40 -14.80 6.35
N SER A 492 -3.18 -14.77 5.82
CA SER A 492 -2.38 -13.55 5.63
C SER A 492 -3.01 -12.59 4.61
N ALA A 493 -3.59 -13.14 3.54
CA ALA A 493 -4.41 -12.40 2.59
C ALA A 493 -5.69 -11.84 3.22
N GLY A 494 -6.04 -12.31 4.43
CA GLY A 494 -7.22 -11.87 5.17
C GLY A 494 -8.52 -12.45 4.65
N LEU A 495 -8.49 -13.56 3.89
CA LEU A 495 -9.67 -14.19 3.28
C LEU A 495 -10.32 -15.23 4.19
N ILE A 496 -9.52 -15.89 5.02
CA ILE A 496 -9.97 -16.89 5.99
C ILE A 496 -9.50 -16.54 7.39
N GLU A 497 -10.16 -17.13 8.38
CA GLU A 497 -9.72 -17.16 9.77
C GLU A 497 -9.73 -18.61 10.29
N GLY A 498 -9.08 -18.84 11.43
CA GLY A 498 -9.00 -20.17 12.04
C GLY A 498 -7.75 -20.37 12.89
N THR A 499 -7.75 -21.43 13.70
CA THR A 499 -6.61 -21.82 14.53
C THR A 499 -5.74 -22.91 13.89
N SER A 500 -6.26 -23.64 12.92
CA SER A 500 -5.53 -24.69 12.18
C SER A 500 -6.14 -24.88 10.78
N GLU A 501 -5.50 -25.72 9.97
CA GLU A 501 -5.94 -26.05 8.60
C GLU A 501 -7.33 -26.67 8.58
N GLN A 502 -7.69 -27.47 9.59
CA GLN A 502 -9.00 -28.13 9.68
C GLN A 502 -10.08 -27.23 10.29
N ALA A 503 -9.67 -26.28 11.14
CA ALA A 503 -10.56 -25.35 11.82
C ALA A 503 -10.56 -23.96 11.16
N CYS A 504 -10.45 -23.92 9.83
CA CYS A 504 -10.49 -22.70 9.05
C CYS A 504 -11.89 -22.44 8.48
N ARG A 505 -12.25 -21.15 8.34
CA ARG A 505 -13.52 -20.71 7.74
C ARG A 505 -13.32 -19.39 7.01
N PRO A 506 -14.23 -19.01 6.08
CA PRO A 506 -14.23 -17.68 5.49
C PRO A 506 -14.24 -16.62 6.61
N ARG A 507 -13.42 -15.58 6.46
CA ARG A 507 -13.21 -14.59 7.53
C ARG A 507 -14.51 -13.89 7.95
N CYS A 508 -15.38 -13.60 7.00
CA CYS A 508 -16.68 -12.99 7.26
C CYS A 508 -17.74 -13.49 6.28
N GLU A 509 -19.00 -13.26 6.66
CA GLU A 509 -20.16 -13.65 5.87
C GLU A 509 -20.23 -12.91 4.53
N LEU A 510 -19.78 -11.65 4.47
CA LEU A 510 -19.65 -10.89 3.23
C LEU A 510 -18.80 -11.65 2.19
N TYR A 511 -17.60 -12.08 2.61
CA TYR A 511 -16.70 -12.81 1.72
C TYR A 511 -17.28 -14.16 1.33
N ARG A 512 -17.91 -14.88 2.28
CA ARG A 512 -18.54 -16.16 1.99
C ARG A 512 -19.61 -16.03 0.89
N ARG A 513 -20.54 -15.08 1.03
CA ARG A 513 -21.64 -14.86 0.07
C ARG A 513 -21.14 -14.50 -1.32
N PHE A 514 -20.20 -13.56 -1.38
CA PHE A 514 -19.64 -13.10 -2.63
C PHE A 514 -18.82 -14.21 -3.30
N LEU A 515 -17.82 -14.77 -2.62
CA LEU A 515 -16.91 -15.75 -3.23
C LEU A 515 -17.62 -17.05 -3.63
N GLN A 516 -18.66 -17.49 -2.91
CA GLN A 516 -19.47 -18.65 -3.33
C GLN A 516 -20.22 -18.44 -4.65
N ARG A 517 -20.51 -17.18 -5.02
CA ARG A 517 -21.19 -16.85 -6.28
C ARG A 517 -20.21 -16.73 -7.45
N HIS A 518 -18.98 -16.29 -7.18
CA HIS A 518 -18.04 -15.83 -8.21
C HIS A 518 -16.84 -16.75 -8.46
N LEU A 519 -16.56 -17.71 -7.57
CA LEU A 519 -15.54 -18.76 -7.73
C LEU A 519 -16.17 -20.06 -8.25
#